data_AF-A0A945M7R4-F1
#
_entry.id   AF-A0A945M7R4-F1
#
_cell.length_a   1.000
_cell.length_b   1.000
_cell.length_c   1.000
_cell.angle_alpha   90.00
_cell.angle_beta   90.00
_cell.angle_gamma   90.00
#
_symmetry.space_group_name_H-M   'P 1'
#
loop_
_entity.id
_entity.type
_entity.pdbx_description
1 polymer ?
#
loop_
_entity_poly.entity_id
_entity_poly.type
_entity_poly.pdbx_seq_one_letter_code
_entity_poly.pdbx_strand_id
1 'polypeptide(L)'
;MRILVLAATLLCGALFSATPGLAENFSFLDAVELQVGESVILKGVRNRECGDPAPDWDRISDGLPSSDLGSLSDGGTGFTESDRCGGRVPARGIKFTANEPGMETLEIYKDSIRITVK
;
A
#
# COMPACT_ATOMS: atom_id res chain seq x y z
N MET A 1 18.02 -55.86 24.44
CA MET A 1 18.66 -55.88 23.09
C MET A 1 17.58 -55.52 22.08
N ARG A 2 17.44 -54.21 21.82
CA ARG A 2 17.67 -53.52 20.52
C ARG A 2 16.57 -53.81 19.48
N ILE A 3 15.54 -52.95 19.42
CA ILE A 3 15.30 -51.86 18.43
C ILE A 3 14.80 -52.40 17.08
N LEU A 4 13.56 -52.03 16.71
CA LEU A 4 13.13 -51.40 15.44
C LEU A 4 11.65 -51.72 15.15
N VAL A 5 10.75 -50.75 15.35
CA VAL A 5 9.61 -50.55 14.44
C VAL A 5 9.52 -49.06 14.18
N LEU A 6 9.62 -48.71 12.90
CA LEU A 6 9.71 -47.37 12.35
C LEU A 6 8.53 -46.49 12.78
N ALA A 7 8.83 -45.37 13.43
CA ALA A 7 7.91 -44.24 13.51
C ALA A 7 7.91 -43.54 12.14
N ALA A 8 6.82 -43.70 11.38
CA ALA A 8 6.57 -42.92 10.18
C ALA A 8 6.31 -41.46 10.60
N THR A 9 7.34 -40.63 10.52
CA THR A 9 7.24 -39.19 10.69
C THR A 9 6.38 -38.60 9.57
N LEU A 10 5.18 -38.14 9.93
CA LEU A 10 4.34 -37.27 9.13
C LEU A 10 5.14 -36.02 8.72
N LEU A 11 5.57 -35.98 7.46
CA LEU A 11 6.13 -34.79 6.84
C LEU A 11 4.96 -33.83 6.56
N CYS A 12 4.67 -32.92 7.49
CA CYS A 12 3.77 -31.79 7.25
C CYS A 12 4.52 -30.77 6.37
N GLY A 13 4.56 -31.03 5.07
CA GLY A 13 5.07 -30.07 4.08
C GLY A 13 4.09 -28.92 3.96
N ALA A 14 4.34 -27.81 4.67
CA ALA A 14 3.64 -26.56 4.45
C ALA A 14 3.98 -26.05 3.04
N LEU A 15 3.10 -26.33 2.08
CA LEU A 15 3.10 -25.69 0.78
C LEU A 15 2.75 -24.21 0.98
N PHE A 16 3.78 -23.37 1.14
CA PHE A 16 3.64 -21.93 0.94
C PHE A 16 3.36 -21.71 -0.56
N SER A 17 2.08 -21.69 -0.92
CA SER A 17 1.66 -21.22 -2.23
C SER A 17 2.01 -19.74 -2.34
N ALA A 18 3.14 -19.44 -2.99
CA ALA A 18 3.43 -18.09 -3.44
C ALA A 18 2.43 -17.76 -4.56
N THR A 19 1.35 -17.05 -4.22
CA THR A 19 0.50 -16.44 -5.24
C THR A 19 1.35 -15.46 -6.03
N PRO A 20 1.42 -15.56 -7.37
CA PRO A 20 2.01 -14.50 -8.17
C PRO A 20 1.20 -13.23 -7.89
N GLY A 21 1.83 -12.25 -7.26
CA GLY A 21 1.23 -10.94 -7.02
C GLY A 21 0.99 -10.28 -8.37
N LEU A 22 -0.26 -10.22 -8.82
CA LEU A 22 -0.64 -9.31 -9.88
C LEU A 22 -0.24 -7.91 -9.43
N ALA A 23 0.41 -7.16 -10.31
CA ALA A 23 0.81 -5.81 -9.97
C ALA A 23 -0.44 -4.97 -9.64
N GLU A 24 -0.43 -4.37 -8.45
CA GLU A 24 -1.55 -3.60 -7.92
C GLU A 24 -1.80 -2.34 -8.75
N ASN A 25 -3.06 -1.96 -8.92
CA ASN A 25 -3.45 -0.70 -9.55
C ASN A 25 -4.00 0.25 -8.49
N PHE A 26 -3.31 1.35 -8.29
CA PHE A 26 -3.71 2.40 -7.36
C PHE A 26 -4.62 3.39 -8.08
N SER A 27 -5.87 3.47 -7.62
CA SER A 27 -6.76 4.57 -7.97
C SER A 27 -6.47 5.77 -7.07
N PHE A 28 -6.64 6.97 -7.60
CA PHE A 28 -6.69 8.18 -6.77
C PHE A 28 -8.05 8.28 -6.08
N LEU A 29 -8.03 8.41 -4.75
CA LEU A 29 -9.22 8.65 -3.93
C LEU A 29 -9.19 10.11 -3.48
N ASP A 30 -10.14 10.92 -3.94
CA ASP A 30 -10.31 12.33 -3.54
C ASP A 30 -11.09 12.48 -2.23
N ALA A 31 -11.81 11.44 -1.82
CA ALA A 31 -12.46 11.32 -0.53
C ALA A 31 -12.53 9.85 -0.07
N VAL A 32 -12.36 9.62 1.23
CA VAL A 32 -12.52 8.29 1.86
C VAL A 32 -13.28 8.39 3.18
N GLU A 33 -14.08 7.36 3.47
CA GLU A 33 -14.66 7.13 4.79
C GLU A 33 -14.15 5.79 5.33
N LEU A 34 -13.66 5.78 6.56
CA LEU A 34 -13.03 4.62 7.20
C LEU A 34 -13.53 4.47 8.63
N GLN A 35 -13.43 3.26 9.17
CA GLN A 35 -13.48 3.00 10.61
C GLN A 35 -12.07 3.00 11.20
N VAL A 36 -11.94 3.29 12.50
CA VAL A 36 -10.67 3.13 13.22
C VAL A 36 -10.11 1.71 13.02
N GLY A 37 -8.84 1.63 12.59
CA GLY A 37 -8.14 0.39 12.28
C GLY A 37 -8.21 -0.04 10.80
N GLU A 38 -9.08 0.55 9.99
CA GLU A 38 -9.11 0.30 8.55
C GLU A 38 -7.93 0.96 7.84
N SER A 39 -7.53 0.36 6.72
CA SER A 39 -6.44 0.86 5.87
C SER A 39 -6.86 0.90 4.41
N VAL A 40 -6.39 1.91 3.69
CA VAL A 40 -6.65 2.07 2.25
C VAL A 40 -5.45 2.70 1.54
N ILE A 41 -5.25 2.37 0.26
CA ILE A 41 -4.32 3.11 -0.59
C ILE A 41 -5.04 4.37 -1.10
N LEU A 42 -4.56 5.54 -0.69
CA LEU A 42 -5.14 6.82 -1.10
C LEU A 42 -4.79 7.18 -2.54
N LYS A 43 -3.55 6.90 -2.96
CA LYS A 43 -3.06 7.16 -4.31
C LYS A 43 -1.74 6.45 -4.61
N GLY A 44 -1.42 6.32 -5.89
CA GLY A 44 -0.07 6.05 -6.36
C GLY A 44 0.72 7.34 -6.57
N VAL A 45 1.97 7.37 -6.10
CA VAL A 45 2.96 8.41 -6.41
C VAL A 45 3.96 7.87 -7.41
N ARG A 46 4.17 8.59 -8.51
CA ARG A 46 5.12 8.23 -9.57
C ARG A 46 6.33 9.16 -9.60
N ASN A 47 7.40 8.71 -10.27
CA ASN A 47 8.49 9.59 -10.67
C ASN A 47 8.04 10.56 -11.78
N ARG A 48 8.84 11.62 -11.99
CA ARG A 48 8.54 12.67 -12.98
C ARG A 48 8.59 12.10 -14.40
N GLU A 49 9.58 11.27 -14.68
CA GLU A 49 9.80 10.56 -15.93
C GLU A 49 8.91 9.31 -16.00
N CYS A 50 8.14 9.17 -17.07
CA CYS A 50 7.04 8.20 -17.14
C CYS A 50 7.47 6.72 -17.21
N GLY A 51 8.72 6.44 -17.62
CA GLY A 51 9.26 5.09 -17.73
C GLY A 51 10.09 4.64 -16.51
N ASP A 52 10.26 5.54 -15.54
CA ASP A 52 11.04 5.22 -14.34
C ASP A 52 10.31 4.20 -13.46
N PRO A 53 11.04 3.41 -12.67
CA PRO A 53 10.42 2.55 -11.68
C PRO A 53 9.62 3.36 -10.66
N ALA A 54 8.77 2.68 -9.89
CA ALA A 54 8.11 3.28 -8.74
C ALA A 54 9.15 3.94 -7.82
N PRO A 55 8.91 5.15 -7.31
CA PRO A 55 9.87 5.79 -6.43
C PRO A 55 10.08 4.97 -5.15
N ASP A 56 11.29 5.06 -4.60
CA ASP A 56 11.61 4.49 -3.29
C ASP A 56 10.80 5.19 -2.20
N TRP A 57 10.39 4.42 -1.19
CA TRP A 57 9.59 4.95 -0.09
C TRP A 57 10.29 6.09 0.63
N ASP A 58 11.57 5.89 0.99
CA ASP A 58 12.37 6.89 1.72
C ASP A 58 12.51 8.21 0.96
N ARG A 59 12.42 8.19 -0.38
CA ARG A 59 12.46 9.40 -1.20
C ARG A 59 11.17 10.21 -1.10
N ILE A 60 10.04 9.55 -0.86
CA ILE A 60 8.74 10.20 -0.89
C ILE A 60 8.15 10.46 0.50
N SER A 61 8.52 9.66 1.50
CA SER A 61 8.00 9.76 2.87
C SER A 61 8.23 11.14 3.49
N ASP A 62 9.38 11.76 3.20
CA ASP A 62 9.75 13.08 3.74
C ASP A 62 8.84 14.21 3.26
N GLY A 63 8.14 14.02 2.13
CA GLY A 63 7.22 14.99 1.56
C GLY A 63 5.76 14.76 1.96
N LEU A 64 5.46 13.74 2.78
CA LEU A 64 4.10 13.43 3.19
C LEU A 64 3.67 14.31 4.38
N PRO A 65 2.39 14.73 4.44
CA PRO A 65 1.87 15.45 5.58
C PRO A 65 1.75 14.54 6.81
N SER A 66 1.78 15.13 8.01
CA SER A 66 1.24 14.47 9.20
C SER A 66 -0.28 14.47 9.16
N SER A 67 -0.90 13.48 9.82
CA SER A 67 -2.34 13.38 10.00
C SER A 67 -2.65 13.30 11.48
N ASP A 68 -3.75 13.93 11.89
CA ASP A 68 -4.26 13.82 13.26
C ASP A 68 -5.16 12.58 13.39
N LEU A 69 -5.71 12.06 12.28
CA LEU A 69 -6.65 10.94 12.27
C LEU A 69 -6.01 9.57 11.99
N GLY A 70 -4.75 9.53 11.57
CA GLY A 70 -4.15 8.30 11.08
C GLY A 70 -2.65 8.38 10.76
N SER A 71 -2.16 7.33 10.12
CA SER A 71 -0.75 7.21 9.74
C SER A 71 -0.59 6.89 8.25
N LEU A 72 0.40 7.53 7.62
CA LEU A 72 0.80 7.27 6.24
C LEU A 72 1.98 6.29 6.23
N SER A 73 1.92 5.29 5.36
CA SER A 73 2.95 4.24 5.24
C SER A 73 3.08 3.72 3.81
N ASP A 74 4.14 2.93 3.57
CA ASP A 74 4.37 2.30 2.26
C ASP A 74 3.23 1.34 1.92
N GLY A 75 2.54 1.62 0.82
CA GLY A 75 1.52 0.77 0.22
C GLY A 75 2.06 -0.27 -0.77
N GLY A 76 3.37 -0.29 -0.99
CA GLY A 76 4.05 -1.15 -1.95
C GLY A 76 4.14 -0.55 -3.35
N THR A 77 4.75 -1.31 -4.26
CA THR A 77 4.87 -0.94 -5.68
C THR A 77 3.68 -1.45 -6.48
N GLY A 78 3.20 -0.62 -7.39
CA GLY A 78 2.12 -0.94 -8.30
C GLY A 78 2.12 0.01 -9.49
N PHE A 79 0.94 0.29 -10.03
CA PHE A 79 0.73 1.18 -11.15
C PHE A 79 -0.36 2.20 -10.85
N THR A 80 -0.26 3.39 -11.44
CA THR A 80 -1.33 4.40 -11.43
C THR A 80 -1.56 4.91 -12.85
N GLU A 81 -2.77 5.34 -13.16
CA GLU A 81 -3.01 6.11 -14.38
C GLU A 81 -2.40 7.51 -14.25
N SER A 82 -1.82 8.03 -15.33
CA SER A 82 -1.32 9.40 -15.37
C SER A 82 -1.60 10.07 -16.70
N ASP A 83 -2.41 11.13 -16.66
CA ASP A 83 -2.71 11.96 -17.83
C ASP A 83 -1.44 12.55 -18.46
N ARG A 84 -0.49 12.98 -17.64
CA ARG A 84 0.81 13.52 -18.11
C ARG A 84 1.60 12.49 -18.92
N CYS A 85 1.50 11.22 -18.57
CA CYS A 85 2.22 10.13 -19.22
C CYS A 85 1.39 9.42 -20.29
N GLY A 86 0.11 9.76 -20.42
CA GLY A 86 -0.81 9.14 -21.39
C GLY A 86 -1.17 7.69 -21.07
N GLY A 87 -1.07 7.26 -19.80
CA GLY A 87 -1.47 5.91 -19.39
C GLY A 87 -0.86 5.44 -18.07
N ARG A 88 -0.90 4.12 -17.88
CA ARG A 88 -0.40 3.43 -16.68
C ARG A 88 1.11 3.52 -16.55
N VAL A 89 1.57 3.93 -15.38
CA VAL A 89 2.99 4.04 -15.05
C VAL A 89 3.30 3.47 -13.66
N PRO A 90 4.52 2.98 -13.43
CA PRO A 90 4.94 2.50 -12.12
C PRO A 90 4.76 3.56 -11.03
N ALA A 91 4.23 3.13 -9.89
CA ALA A 91 3.93 4.01 -8.77
C ALA A 91 4.15 3.31 -7.41
N ARG A 92 4.31 4.13 -6.38
CA ARG A 92 4.38 3.76 -4.98
C ARG A 92 3.05 4.11 -4.31
N GLY A 93 2.39 3.14 -3.70
CA GLY A 93 1.13 3.37 -3.01
C GLY A 93 1.35 4.15 -1.71
N ILE A 94 0.50 5.15 -1.46
CA ILE A 94 0.41 5.85 -0.18
C ILE A 94 -0.72 5.24 0.61
N LYS A 95 -0.37 4.40 1.60
CA LYS A 95 -1.35 3.75 2.46
C LYS A 95 -1.67 4.63 3.65
N PHE A 96 -2.95 4.88 3.88
CA PHE A 96 -3.46 5.49 5.10
C PHE A 96 -4.05 4.43 6.02
N THR A 97 -3.72 4.48 7.31
CA THR A 97 -4.33 3.66 8.36
C THR A 97 -5.04 4.57 9.34
N ALA A 98 -6.33 4.36 9.55
CA ALA A 98 -7.14 5.17 10.45
C ALA A 98 -6.85 4.83 11.92
N ASN A 99 -6.58 5.84 12.74
CA ASN A 99 -6.22 5.70 14.15
C ASN A 99 -7.21 6.42 15.09
N GLU A 100 -7.74 7.58 14.70
CA GLU A 100 -8.66 8.39 15.51
C GLU A 100 -9.86 8.90 14.70
N PRO A 101 -11.09 8.93 15.29
CA PRO A 101 -12.27 9.47 14.62
C PRO A 101 -12.16 10.98 14.35
N GLY A 102 -12.70 11.42 13.22
CA GLY A 102 -12.73 12.84 12.89
C GLY A 102 -12.84 13.10 11.39
N MET A 103 -12.59 14.35 11.01
CA MET A 103 -12.55 14.78 9.62
C MET A 103 -11.34 15.67 9.37
N GLU A 104 -10.58 15.39 8.32
CA GLU A 104 -9.44 16.21 7.91
C GLU A 104 -9.31 16.24 6.38
N THR A 105 -8.44 17.11 5.87
CA THR A 105 -8.04 17.12 4.47
C THR A 105 -6.52 17.09 4.41
N LEU A 106 -5.97 16.06 3.76
CA LEU A 106 -4.53 15.94 3.54
C LEU A 106 -4.19 16.37 2.12
N GLU A 107 -3.09 17.09 1.95
CA GLU A 107 -2.50 17.36 0.64
C GLU A 107 -1.30 16.45 0.41
N ILE A 108 -1.43 15.50 -0.52
CA ILE A 108 -0.37 14.54 -0.85
C ILE A 108 0.10 14.80 -2.27
N TYR A 109 1.29 15.39 -2.42
CA TYR A 109 1.88 15.75 -3.72
C TYR A 109 0.95 16.61 -4.59
N LYS A 110 0.36 17.66 -4.00
CA LYS A 110 -0.59 18.60 -4.63
C LYS A 110 -1.98 18.04 -4.93
N ASP A 111 -2.26 16.80 -4.52
CA ASP A 111 -3.60 16.24 -4.58
C ASP A 111 -4.24 16.29 -3.20
N SER A 112 -5.39 16.96 -3.10
CA SER A 112 -6.15 17.08 -1.86
C SER A 112 -7.09 15.89 -1.67
N ILE A 113 -7.09 15.30 -0.49
CA ILE A 113 -7.87 14.11 -0.15
C ILE A 113 -8.63 14.37 1.15
N ARG A 114 -9.96 14.24 1.09
CA ARG A 114 -10.83 14.38 2.27
C ARG A 114 -10.93 13.04 2.99
N ILE A 115 -10.63 13.04 4.28
CA ILE A 115 -10.65 11.83 5.10
C ILE A 115 -11.70 12.00 6.19
N THR A 116 -12.60 11.04 6.29
CA THR A 116 -13.55 10.91 7.40
C THR A 116 -13.29 9.58 8.10
N VAL A 117 -12.99 9.62 9.39
CA VAL A 117 -12.85 8.43 10.24
C VAL A 117 -14.02 8.38 11.22
N LYS A 118 -14.68 7.23 11.29
CA LYS A 118 -15.86 6.96 12.13
C LYS A 118 -15.54 6.00 13.27
#